data_AF-A0A2V8WR95-F1
#
_entry.id   AF-A0A2V8WR95-F1
#
_cell.length_a   1.000
_cell.length_b   1.000
_cell.length_c   1.000
_cell.angle_alpha   90.00
_cell.angle_beta   90.00
_cell.angle_gamma   90.00
#
_symmetry.space_group_name_H-M   'P 1'
#
loop_
_entity.id
_entity.type
_entity.pdbx_description
1 polymer ?
#
loop_
_entity_poly.entity_id
_entity_poly.type
_entity_poly.pdbx_seq_one_letter_code
_entity_poly.pdbx_strand_id
1 'polypeptide(L)'
;MATVCPGAGLATTAASVTANVATLTFGSNPITAGFVAGRDVLVINFTGSDTYFNGSFTISTVTASTITYPLVHANNSASTTGGAIQKPTAASGCSPATASIFSDKDLTIPIAQPFADDGKGNVGFWGAPGIYYVAFSASGINPMPLNAVTLSVTPLVNGTLPLGAVTVTTLSASGQITSTVSTGTAPFVVASTTVIPNLNAQLHGGKSAPSGNIVGDTDSQTLSSKTISSPAFSGTATGTANFLPVTLLNSGTSASSSTFWRGDGTWAAPGASGVSEALLEGGSTVLGSQVGEFGNMAFLVNSHTLTRLLLSYIAPGNQANGCTTNMVVALWDSSAGSSVSTVTGANGVNFVDSGALSVSMTAGHRFDFKITTAEAGCGTIPNFQIVATYQ
;
A
#
# COMPACT_ATOMS: atom_id res chain seq x y z
N MET A 1 56.52 -13.02 -46.28
CA MET A 1 55.64 -11.85 -46.06
C MET A 1 54.25 -12.35 -45.77
N ALA A 2 53.49 -11.59 -45.00
CA ALA A 2 52.10 -11.90 -44.68
C ALA A 2 51.15 -10.82 -45.18
N THR A 3 49.94 -11.25 -45.51
CA THR A 3 48.81 -10.39 -45.87
C THR A 3 47.62 -10.76 -45.00
N VAL A 4 46.94 -9.77 -44.44
CA VAL A 4 45.71 -9.98 -43.68
C VAL A 4 44.50 -9.55 -44.51
N CYS A 5 43.59 -10.49 -44.76
CA CYS A 5 42.30 -10.25 -45.41
C CYS A 5 41.19 -10.06 -44.35
N PRO A 6 40.17 -9.23 -44.63
CA PRO A 6 39.04 -9.05 -43.73
C PRO A 6 38.17 -10.33 -43.68
N GLY A 7 37.81 -10.82 -42.50
CA GLY A 7 37.05 -12.07 -42.36
C GLY A 7 35.58 -12.00 -42.71
N ALA A 8 35.03 -10.81 -42.94
CA ALA A 8 33.69 -10.65 -43.51
C ALA A 8 33.69 -10.82 -45.04
N GLY A 9 34.82 -10.55 -45.70
CA GLY A 9 34.91 -10.42 -47.16
C GLY A 9 34.01 -9.32 -47.73
N LEU A 10 33.79 -9.37 -49.05
CA LEU A 10 32.79 -8.54 -49.71
C LEU A 10 31.41 -9.15 -49.45
N ALA A 11 30.52 -8.39 -48.81
CA ALA A 11 29.21 -8.89 -48.39
C ALA A 11 28.29 -9.18 -49.58
N THR A 12 27.72 -10.38 -49.60
CA THR A 12 26.68 -10.77 -50.56
C THR A 12 25.32 -10.28 -50.08
N THR A 13 24.43 -9.92 -51.01
CA THR A 13 23.02 -9.60 -50.75
C THR A 13 22.09 -10.74 -51.13
N ALA A 14 22.53 -11.64 -52.00
CA ALA A 14 21.83 -12.86 -52.38
C ALA A 14 22.81 -13.88 -52.97
N ALA A 15 22.43 -15.16 -52.96
CA ALA A 15 23.13 -16.20 -53.70
C ALA A 15 22.13 -17.20 -54.28
N SER A 16 22.48 -17.82 -55.41
CA SER A 16 21.69 -18.90 -55.99
C SER A 16 22.58 -19.88 -56.74
N VAL A 17 22.13 -21.12 -56.89
CA VAL A 17 22.70 -22.11 -57.81
C VAL A 17 21.72 -22.34 -58.94
N THR A 18 22.18 -22.21 -60.18
CA THR A 18 21.43 -22.60 -61.38
C THR A 18 22.35 -23.40 -62.29
N ALA A 19 21.94 -24.61 -62.66
CA ALA A 19 22.69 -25.49 -63.57
C ALA A 19 24.15 -25.73 -63.11
N ASN A 20 24.35 -26.03 -61.82
CA ASN A 20 25.65 -26.22 -61.18
C ASN A 20 26.59 -24.99 -61.19
N VAL A 21 26.04 -23.79 -61.38
CA VAL A 21 26.77 -22.53 -61.27
C VAL A 21 26.20 -21.74 -60.11
N ALA A 22 27.03 -21.47 -59.10
CA ALA A 22 26.70 -20.53 -58.05
C ALA A 22 26.88 -19.09 -58.56
N THR A 23 25.89 -18.25 -58.31
CA THR A 23 25.94 -16.80 -58.54
C THR A 23 25.78 -16.10 -57.21
N LEU A 24 26.82 -15.39 -56.78
CA LEU A 24 26.73 -14.48 -55.64
C LEU A 24 26.41 -13.08 -56.16
N THR A 25 25.47 -12.42 -55.52
CA THR A 25 25.08 -11.03 -55.81
C THR A 25 25.57 -10.14 -54.68
N PHE A 26 26.08 -8.96 -55.00
CA PHE A 26 26.69 -8.02 -54.05
C PHE A 26 25.98 -6.68 -54.11
N GLY A 27 25.90 -5.99 -52.97
CA GLY A 27 25.45 -4.61 -52.91
C GLY A 27 26.53 -3.60 -53.33
N SER A 28 27.79 -3.98 -53.20
CA SER A 28 28.96 -3.21 -53.61
C SER A 28 29.66 -3.85 -54.81
N ASN A 29 30.35 -3.03 -55.62
CA ASN A 29 30.88 -3.47 -56.91
C ASN A 29 32.13 -4.38 -56.76
N PRO A 30 32.04 -5.69 -57.13
CA PRO A 30 33.16 -6.63 -56.98
C PRO A 30 34.40 -6.26 -57.80
N ILE A 31 34.23 -5.67 -58.98
CA ILE A 31 35.35 -5.21 -59.82
C ILE A 31 36.13 -4.13 -59.08
N THR A 32 35.44 -3.13 -58.51
CA THR A 32 36.10 -2.07 -57.74
C THR A 32 36.68 -2.56 -56.41
N ALA A 33 36.15 -3.66 -55.88
CA ALA A 33 36.72 -4.36 -54.73
C ALA A 33 37.96 -5.21 -55.10
N GLY A 34 38.31 -5.33 -56.38
CA GLY A 34 39.51 -6.02 -56.86
C GLY A 34 39.30 -7.44 -57.37
N PHE A 35 38.05 -7.93 -57.44
CA PHE A 35 37.76 -9.28 -57.92
C PHE A 35 38.07 -9.42 -59.42
N VAL A 36 38.64 -10.57 -59.78
CA VAL A 36 39.04 -10.92 -61.15
C VAL A 36 38.67 -12.38 -61.43
N ALA A 37 38.17 -12.65 -62.64
CA ALA A 37 37.90 -14.02 -63.09
C ALA A 37 39.20 -14.85 -63.16
N GLY A 38 39.07 -16.17 -62.99
CA GLY A 38 40.18 -17.13 -63.02
C GLY A 38 40.99 -17.22 -61.73
N ARG A 39 40.67 -16.43 -60.69
CA ARG A 39 41.34 -16.54 -59.38
C ARG A 39 40.46 -17.25 -58.36
N ASP A 40 41.11 -17.80 -57.34
CA ASP A 40 40.40 -18.45 -56.24
C ASP A 40 39.72 -17.46 -55.30
N VAL A 41 38.52 -17.83 -54.89
CA VAL A 41 37.69 -17.15 -53.90
C VAL A 41 37.37 -18.10 -52.77
N LEU A 42 37.47 -17.59 -51.55
CA LEU A 42 36.92 -18.20 -50.36
C LEU A 42 35.53 -17.59 -50.12
N VAL A 43 34.50 -18.43 -50.21
CA VAL A 43 33.11 -18.08 -49.90
C VAL A 43 32.80 -18.54 -48.49
N ILE A 44 32.24 -17.64 -47.68
CA ILE A 44 32.12 -17.79 -46.23
C ILE A 44 30.81 -17.20 -45.72
N ASN A 45 30.51 -17.46 -44.43
CA ASN A 45 29.44 -16.83 -43.66
C ASN A 45 28.00 -17.16 -44.08
N PHE A 46 27.76 -18.01 -45.08
CA PHE A 46 26.43 -18.62 -45.25
C PHE A 46 26.15 -19.56 -44.07
N THR A 47 24.92 -19.55 -43.55
CA THR A 47 24.55 -20.31 -42.34
C THR A 47 23.36 -21.23 -42.58
N GLY A 48 23.07 -22.11 -41.61
CA GLY A 48 21.97 -23.06 -41.70
C GLY A 48 22.08 -23.97 -42.92
N SER A 49 20.99 -24.08 -43.68
CA SER A 49 20.93 -24.91 -44.89
C SER A 49 21.74 -24.35 -46.06
N ASP A 50 22.23 -23.11 -46.00
CA ASP A 50 22.96 -22.48 -47.12
C ASP A 50 24.48 -22.69 -47.05
N THR A 51 24.95 -23.44 -46.06
CA THR A 51 26.39 -23.70 -45.84
C THR A 51 27.08 -24.40 -47.01
N TYR A 52 26.33 -25.00 -47.95
CA TYR A 52 26.88 -25.56 -49.20
C TYR A 52 27.50 -24.51 -50.14
N PHE A 53 27.17 -23.22 -50.00
CA PHE A 53 27.87 -22.16 -50.72
C PHE A 53 29.28 -21.91 -50.17
N ASN A 54 29.56 -22.25 -48.91
CA ASN A 54 30.85 -21.98 -48.28
C ASN A 54 31.92 -22.92 -48.82
N GLY A 55 33.10 -22.39 -49.09
CA GLY A 55 34.22 -23.18 -49.60
C GLY A 55 35.20 -22.36 -50.43
N SER A 56 36.16 -23.05 -51.01
CA SER A 56 37.13 -22.45 -51.91
C SER A 56 36.80 -22.84 -53.35
N PHE A 57 36.66 -21.86 -54.22
CA PHE A 57 36.30 -22.07 -55.62
C PHE A 57 37.12 -21.16 -56.53
N THR A 58 37.18 -21.47 -57.82
CA THR A 58 37.78 -20.57 -58.82
C THR A 58 36.67 -19.74 -59.46
N ILE A 59 36.83 -18.41 -59.46
CA ILE A 59 35.86 -17.48 -60.05
C ILE A 59 35.81 -17.71 -61.56
N SER A 60 34.61 -17.93 -62.09
CA SER A 60 34.35 -18.06 -63.53
C SER A 60 34.12 -16.70 -64.19
N THR A 61 33.28 -15.85 -63.58
CA THR A 61 33.00 -14.50 -64.09
C THR A 61 32.89 -13.48 -62.96
N VAL A 62 33.21 -12.22 -63.25
CA VAL A 62 33.05 -11.07 -62.35
C VAL A 62 32.36 -9.97 -63.13
N THR A 63 31.29 -9.41 -62.56
CA THR A 63 30.61 -8.23 -63.06
C THR A 63 30.58 -7.15 -61.98
N ALA A 64 29.96 -6.00 -62.28
CA ALA A 64 29.78 -4.93 -61.31
C ALA A 64 28.85 -5.29 -60.14
N SER A 65 28.12 -6.41 -60.18
CA SER A 65 27.18 -6.81 -59.13
C SER A 65 27.23 -8.30 -58.78
N THR A 66 27.95 -9.13 -59.54
CA THR A 66 27.97 -10.58 -59.34
C THR A 66 29.35 -11.18 -59.51
N ILE A 67 29.57 -12.32 -58.85
CA ILE A 67 30.60 -13.27 -59.21
C ILE A 67 29.95 -14.64 -59.41
N THR A 68 30.50 -15.46 -60.31
CA THR A 68 30.05 -16.84 -60.50
C THR A 68 31.18 -17.83 -60.32
N TYR A 69 30.86 -19.05 -59.88
CA TYR A 69 31.80 -20.15 -59.75
C TYR A 69 31.07 -21.51 -59.87
N PRO A 70 31.76 -22.60 -60.26
CA PRO A 70 31.15 -23.91 -60.33
C PRO A 70 30.82 -24.43 -58.92
N LEU A 71 29.57 -24.86 -58.73
CA LEU A 71 29.10 -25.48 -57.49
C LEU A 71 28.09 -26.58 -57.83
N VAL A 72 28.47 -27.84 -57.61
CA VAL A 72 27.58 -28.98 -57.87
C VAL A 72 26.55 -29.09 -56.76
N HIS A 73 25.34 -28.61 -57.03
CA HIS A 73 24.21 -28.63 -56.10
C HIS A 73 22.90 -28.50 -56.88
N ALA A 74 21.79 -28.95 -56.29
CA ALA A 74 20.46 -28.71 -56.84
C ALA A 74 20.18 -27.21 -56.93
N ASN A 75 19.37 -26.80 -57.92
CA ASN A 75 19.00 -25.40 -58.09
C ASN A 75 18.28 -24.90 -56.84
N ASN A 76 18.82 -23.86 -56.22
CA ASN A 76 18.27 -23.28 -55.00
C ASN A 76 18.74 -21.84 -54.82
N SER A 77 17.98 -21.04 -54.09
CA SER A 77 18.40 -19.70 -53.66
C SER A 77 18.77 -19.76 -52.17
N ALA A 78 19.80 -19.00 -51.79
CA ALA A 78 20.15 -18.86 -50.39
C ALA A 78 19.07 -18.05 -49.65
N SER A 79 18.73 -18.50 -48.45
CA SER A 79 17.90 -17.76 -47.50
C SER A 79 18.72 -16.81 -46.61
N THR A 80 20.03 -17.02 -46.56
CA THR A 80 21.01 -16.25 -45.79
C THR A 80 22.00 -15.57 -46.72
N THR A 81 22.69 -14.57 -46.20
CA THR A 81 23.80 -13.88 -46.89
C THR A 81 25.14 -14.39 -46.37
N GLY A 82 26.15 -14.43 -47.23
CA GLY A 82 27.54 -14.66 -46.86
C GLY A 82 28.48 -13.56 -47.34
N GLY A 83 29.76 -13.91 -47.49
CA GLY A 83 30.81 -13.04 -48.00
C GLY A 83 31.79 -13.77 -48.92
N ALA A 84 32.52 -13.01 -49.72
CA ALA A 84 33.53 -13.53 -50.63
C ALA A 84 34.89 -12.86 -50.37
N ILE A 85 35.96 -13.64 -50.34
CA ILE A 85 37.35 -13.17 -50.25
C ILE A 85 38.14 -13.81 -51.37
N GLN A 86 38.53 -13.04 -52.37
CA GLN A 86 39.50 -13.50 -53.36
C GLN A 86 40.87 -13.66 -52.69
N LYS A 87 41.46 -14.84 -52.82
CA LYS A 87 42.73 -15.17 -52.17
C LYS A 87 43.86 -14.30 -52.75
N PRO A 88 44.89 -13.92 -51.97
CA PRO A 88 46.05 -13.24 -52.50
C PRO A 88 46.92 -14.16 -53.38
N THR A 89 47.66 -13.57 -54.33
CA THR A 89 48.79 -14.19 -55.06
C THR A 89 50.09 -13.59 -54.57
N ALA A 90 51.23 -14.13 -55.03
CA ALA A 90 52.55 -13.51 -54.83
C ALA A 90 52.63 -12.07 -55.38
N ALA A 91 51.77 -11.70 -56.35
CA ALA A 91 51.78 -10.40 -57.00
C ALA A 91 50.63 -9.47 -56.58
N SER A 92 49.65 -9.95 -55.82
CA SER A 92 48.44 -9.19 -55.50
C SER A 92 47.86 -9.58 -54.14
N GLY A 93 47.43 -8.60 -53.35
CA GLY A 93 46.77 -8.82 -52.07
C GLY A 93 45.39 -9.48 -52.20
N CYS A 94 44.68 -9.59 -51.08
CA CYS A 94 43.31 -10.10 -51.07
C CYS A 94 42.33 -9.10 -51.71
N SER A 95 41.18 -9.58 -52.16
CA SER A 95 40.04 -8.73 -52.57
C SER A 95 38.79 -9.16 -51.80
N PRO A 96 38.05 -8.27 -51.12
CA PRO A 96 38.26 -6.82 -51.03
C PRO A 96 39.60 -6.46 -50.38
N ALA A 97 40.02 -5.20 -50.54
CA ALA A 97 41.31 -4.69 -50.08
C ALA A 97 41.63 -5.14 -48.63
N THR A 98 42.92 -5.33 -48.37
CA THR A 98 43.45 -5.89 -47.12
C THR A 98 42.90 -5.20 -45.87
N ALA A 99 42.75 -5.96 -44.80
CA ALA A 99 42.18 -5.45 -43.56
C ALA A 99 43.08 -4.36 -42.93
N SER A 100 42.46 -3.38 -42.28
CA SER A 100 43.18 -2.40 -41.46
C SER A 100 43.72 -3.08 -40.21
N ILE A 101 45.04 -3.21 -40.13
CA ILE A 101 45.77 -3.77 -38.99
C ILE A 101 46.85 -2.79 -38.53
N PHE A 102 47.30 -2.92 -37.27
CA PHE A 102 48.07 -1.90 -36.56
C PHE A 102 49.25 -2.51 -35.80
N SER A 103 50.31 -1.72 -35.58
CA SER A 103 51.47 -2.15 -34.79
C SER A 103 51.29 -1.96 -33.29
N ASP A 104 50.28 -1.21 -32.86
CA ASP A 104 49.97 -0.91 -31.47
C ASP A 104 48.56 -1.32 -31.07
N LYS A 105 48.38 -1.64 -29.79
CA LYS A 105 47.10 -2.05 -29.20
C LYS A 105 46.01 -0.99 -29.25
N ASP A 106 46.39 0.27 -29.37
CA ASP A 106 45.48 1.42 -29.36
C ASP A 106 44.95 1.72 -30.78
N LEU A 107 45.35 0.91 -31.77
CA LEU A 107 44.93 0.97 -33.18
C LEU A 107 45.25 2.31 -33.84
N THR A 108 46.43 2.88 -33.52
CA THR A 108 46.80 4.24 -33.97
C THR A 108 47.81 4.26 -35.12
N ILE A 109 48.66 3.24 -35.25
CA ILE A 109 49.72 3.16 -36.25
C ILE A 109 49.43 2.00 -37.21
N PRO A 110 48.91 2.27 -38.43
CA PRO A 110 48.60 1.23 -39.40
C PRO A 110 49.85 0.51 -39.90
N ILE A 111 49.74 -0.80 -40.12
CA ILE A 111 50.76 -1.61 -40.80
C ILE A 111 50.42 -1.70 -42.29
N ALA A 112 51.35 -1.25 -43.14
CA ALA A 112 51.24 -1.42 -44.59
C ALA A 112 51.24 -2.92 -44.97
N GLN A 113 50.36 -3.30 -45.89
CA GLN A 113 50.22 -4.68 -46.38
C GLN A 113 50.83 -4.83 -47.78
N PRO A 114 51.52 -5.94 -48.10
CA PRO A 114 51.93 -7.02 -47.18
C PRO A 114 53.08 -6.59 -46.25
N PHE A 115 53.28 -7.29 -45.14
CA PHE A 115 54.32 -7.00 -44.14
C PHE A 115 55.25 -8.20 -43.91
N ALA A 116 56.41 -7.97 -43.30
CA ALA A 116 57.38 -9.02 -43.02
C ALA A 116 56.86 -10.00 -41.94
N ASP A 117 57.16 -11.28 -42.14
CA ASP A 117 57.15 -12.28 -41.05
C ASP A 117 58.55 -12.33 -40.41
N ASP A 118 58.71 -13.09 -39.33
CA ASP A 118 60.00 -13.28 -38.67
C ASP A 118 60.93 -14.31 -39.36
N GLY A 119 60.63 -14.69 -40.61
CA GLY A 119 61.33 -15.76 -41.34
C GLY A 119 61.00 -17.17 -40.86
N LYS A 120 60.22 -17.34 -39.79
CA LYS A 120 59.69 -18.63 -39.29
C LYS A 120 58.17 -18.75 -39.48
N GLY A 121 57.56 -17.77 -40.15
CA GLY A 121 56.12 -17.72 -40.38
C GLY A 121 55.32 -17.13 -39.22
N ASN A 122 55.97 -16.51 -38.22
CA ASN A 122 55.26 -15.78 -37.18
C ASN A 122 55.01 -14.33 -37.61
N VAL A 123 53.82 -13.83 -37.26
CA VAL A 123 53.38 -12.47 -37.52
C VAL A 123 52.71 -11.90 -36.28
N GLY A 124 52.87 -10.59 -36.06
CA GLY A 124 52.20 -9.86 -35.00
C GLY A 124 51.49 -8.64 -35.56
N PHE A 125 50.22 -8.47 -35.19
CA PHE A 125 49.44 -7.28 -35.51
C PHE A 125 48.30 -7.11 -34.51
N TRP A 126 47.81 -5.87 -34.41
CA TRP A 126 46.61 -5.50 -33.69
C TRP A 126 45.49 -5.17 -34.68
N GLY A 127 44.25 -5.38 -34.28
CA GLY A 127 43.08 -5.10 -35.10
C GLY A 127 41.85 -4.95 -34.22
N ALA A 128 40.77 -4.43 -34.79
CA ALA A 128 39.48 -4.45 -34.14
C ALA A 128 39.04 -5.91 -33.87
N PRO A 129 38.20 -6.17 -32.85
CA PRO A 129 37.66 -7.51 -32.63
C PRO A 129 36.92 -8.00 -33.88
N GLY A 130 37.20 -9.23 -34.31
CA GLY A 130 36.63 -9.79 -35.52
C GLY A 130 37.38 -11.01 -36.03
N ILE A 131 36.87 -11.61 -37.11
CA ILE A 131 37.56 -12.67 -37.84
C ILE A 131 38.42 -12.02 -38.92
N TYR A 132 39.63 -12.53 -39.09
CA TYR A 132 40.59 -12.15 -40.11
C TYR A 132 41.13 -13.43 -40.77
N TYR A 133 41.65 -13.30 -41.99
CA TYR A 133 42.39 -14.39 -42.62
C TYR A 133 43.82 -13.96 -42.89
N VAL A 134 44.79 -14.72 -42.41
CA VAL A 134 46.20 -14.47 -42.64
C VAL A 134 46.68 -15.37 -43.78
N ALA A 135 47.31 -14.77 -44.77
CA ALA A 135 47.93 -15.44 -45.89
C ALA A 135 49.45 -15.24 -45.85
N PHE A 136 50.22 -16.32 -46.01
CA PHE A 136 51.68 -16.28 -46.03
C PHE A 136 52.19 -16.48 -47.45
N SER A 137 53.05 -15.57 -47.91
CA SER A 137 53.72 -15.68 -49.19
C SER A 137 54.94 -16.61 -49.08
N ALA A 138 54.95 -17.71 -49.83
CA ALA A 138 56.13 -18.55 -50.00
C ALA A 138 56.30 -18.94 -51.48
N SER A 139 57.54 -19.23 -51.88
CA SER A 139 57.85 -19.68 -53.24
C SER A 139 57.06 -20.97 -53.55
N GLY A 140 56.39 -21.00 -54.71
CA GLY A 140 55.60 -22.15 -55.16
C GLY A 140 54.17 -22.25 -54.62
N ILE A 141 53.73 -21.34 -53.75
CA ILE A 141 52.35 -21.33 -53.24
C ILE A 141 51.52 -20.27 -53.98
N ASN A 142 50.65 -20.72 -54.89
CA ASN A 142 49.70 -19.87 -55.60
C ASN A 142 48.39 -20.63 -55.89
N PRO A 143 47.24 -20.20 -55.36
CA PRO A 143 47.04 -19.05 -54.46
C PRO A 143 47.51 -19.35 -53.03
N MET A 144 47.72 -18.29 -52.25
CA MET A 144 48.11 -18.45 -50.84
C MET A 144 46.93 -18.99 -50.02
N PRO A 145 47.14 -19.97 -49.12
CA PRO A 145 46.10 -20.42 -48.20
C PRO A 145 45.69 -19.30 -47.25
N LEU A 146 44.40 -19.27 -46.91
CA LEU A 146 43.82 -18.32 -45.96
C LEU A 146 43.60 -19.02 -44.62
N ASN A 147 44.38 -18.62 -43.61
CA ASN A 147 44.28 -19.17 -42.26
C ASN A 147 43.42 -18.25 -41.39
N ALA A 148 42.29 -18.75 -40.89
CA ALA A 148 41.39 -17.96 -40.05
C ALA A 148 42.04 -17.64 -38.69
N VAL A 149 41.91 -16.38 -38.27
CA VAL A 149 42.32 -15.88 -36.96
C VAL A 149 41.17 -15.06 -36.39
N THR A 150 40.74 -15.38 -35.18
CA THR A 150 39.72 -14.60 -34.46
C THR A 150 40.42 -13.69 -33.47
N LEU A 151 40.26 -12.38 -33.64
CA LEU A 151 40.64 -11.39 -32.65
C LEU A 151 39.44 -11.16 -31.71
N SER A 152 39.57 -11.64 -30.49
CA SER A 152 38.58 -11.38 -29.43
C SER A 152 38.80 -10.00 -28.80
N VAL A 153 37.78 -9.49 -28.12
CA VAL A 153 37.98 -8.39 -27.18
C VAL A 153 38.91 -8.84 -26.05
N THR A 154 40.00 -8.11 -25.83
CA THR A 154 40.93 -8.39 -24.73
C THR A 154 40.52 -7.56 -23.51
N PRO A 155 40.24 -8.18 -22.35
CA PRO A 155 40.07 -7.44 -21.11
C PRO A 155 41.33 -6.63 -20.81
N LEU A 156 41.19 -5.47 -20.16
CA LEU A 156 42.33 -4.79 -19.56
C LEU A 156 42.99 -5.69 -18.52
N VAL A 157 44.25 -5.38 -18.19
CA VAL A 157 45.07 -6.08 -17.18
C VAL A 157 44.40 -6.18 -15.80
N ASN A 158 43.40 -5.35 -15.50
CA ASN A 158 42.61 -5.38 -14.27
C ASN A 158 41.30 -6.21 -14.40
N GLY A 159 41.12 -6.95 -15.49
CA GLY A 159 39.92 -7.74 -15.77
C GLY A 159 38.70 -6.91 -16.19
N THR A 160 38.85 -5.60 -16.39
CA THR A 160 37.74 -4.76 -16.89
C THR A 160 37.66 -4.82 -18.41
N LEU A 161 36.44 -4.87 -18.94
CA LEU A 161 36.17 -4.78 -20.37
C LEU A 161 35.31 -3.54 -20.64
N PRO A 162 35.88 -2.42 -21.12
CA PRO A 162 35.12 -1.22 -21.42
C PRO A 162 34.26 -1.49 -22.63
N LEU A 163 32.96 -1.62 -22.39
CA LEU A 163 31.94 -1.68 -23.42
C LEU A 163 31.21 -0.34 -23.41
N GLY A 164 30.87 0.17 -24.60
CA GLY A 164 29.96 1.31 -24.74
C GLY A 164 28.52 0.88 -24.48
N ALA A 165 27.62 1.18 -25.42
CA ALA A 165 26.26 0.64 -25.36
C ALA A 165 26.27 -0.88 -25.57
N VAL A 166 25.64 -1.62 -24.66
CA VAL A 166 25.48 -3.08 -24.75
C VAL A 166 24.00 -3.38 -25.00
N THR A 167 23.69 -4.00 -26.15
CA THR A 167 22.35 -4.50 -26.46
C THR A 167 22.38 -6.02 -26.44
N VAL A 168 21.69 -6.64 -25.49
CA VAL A 168 21.65 -8.09 -25.32
C VAL A 168 20.22 -8.55 -25.02
N THR A 169 19.89 -9.78 -25.42
CA THR A 169 18.61 -10.42 -25.10
C THR A 169 18.55 -10.88 -23.64
N THR A 170 19.69 -11.31 -23.09
CA THR A 170 19.83 -11.77 -21.71
C THR A 170 21.15 -11.30 -21.12
N LEU A 171 21.13 -10.82 -19.88
CA LEU A 171 22.33 -10.54 -19.08
C LEU A 171 22.33 -11.46 -17.85
N SER A 172 23.42 -12.19 -17.66
CA SER A 172 23.65 -13.00 -16.46
C SER A 172 24.96 -12.55 -15.81
N ALA A 173 24.93 -12.30 -14.50
CA ALA A 173 26.09 -11.89 -13.72
C ALA A 173 26.21 -12.80 -12.50
N SER A 174 27.42 -13.31 -12.25
CA SER A 174 27.73 -14.11 -11.05
C SER A 174 28.02 -13.24 -9.81
N GLY A 175 28.22 -11.94 -10.03
CA GLY A 175 28.50 -10.96 -8.99
C GLY A 175 27.56 -9.75 -9.07
N GLN A 176 28.01 -8.63 -8.51
CA GLN A 176 27.22 -7.40 -8.48
C GLN A 176 27.27 -6.67 -9.84
N ILE A 177 26.13 -6.07 -10.21
CA ILE A 177 26.06 -5.06 -11.27
C ILE A 177 26.09 -3.70 -10.56
N THR A 178 27.21 -3.00 -10.67
CA THR A 178 27.43 -1.72 -10.00
C THR A 178 27.31 -0.56 -10.99
N SER A 179 26.43 0.39 -10.70
CA SER A 179 26.45 1.70 -11.36
C SER A 179 27.26 2.69 -10.52
N THR A 180 28.16 3.43 -11.18
CA THR A 180 28.93 4.52 -10.57
C THR A 180 28.36 5.90 -10.90
N VAL A 181 27.20 5.96 -11.56
CA VAL A 181 26.49 7.21 -11.89
C VAL A 181 25.97 7.84 -10.59
N SER A 182 26.60 8.93 -10.15
CA SER A 182 26.27 9.59 -8.89
C SER A 182 25.08 10.56 -8.99
N THR A 183 24.78 11.08 -10.18
CA THR A 183 23.65 11.98 -10.46
C THR A 183 23.18 11.81 -11.92
N GLY A 184 21.94 12.22 -12.22
CA GLY A 184 21.36 12.19 -13.57
C GLY A 184 20.28 11.12 -13.75
N THR A 185 20.24 10.51 -14.94
CA THR A 185 19.27 9.45 -15.28
C THR A 185 19.50 8.22 -14.41
N ALA A 186 18.40 7.63 -13.92
CA ALA A 186 18.47 6.43 -13.11
C ALA A 186 19.18 5.29 -13.88
N PRO A 187 20.10 4.55 -13.23
CA PRO A 187 20.88 3.51 -13.91
C PRO A 187 20.07 2.25 -14.27
N PHE A 188 18.86 2.10 -13.72
CA PHE A 188 17.96 1.00 -14.02
C PHE A 188 16.56 1.54 -14.33
N VAL A 189 16.01 1.15 -15.48
CA VAL A 189 14.62 1.37 -15.86
C VAL A 189 14.01 0.01 -16.17
N VAL A 190 12.97 -0.37 -15.43
CA VAL A 190 12.23 -1.62 -15.65
C VAL A 190 10.88 -1.27 -16.26
N ALA A 191 10.75 -1.43 -17.58
CA ALA A 191 9.51 -1.13 -18.31
C ALA A 191 8.44 -2.23 -18.16
N SER A 192 8.86 -3.45 -17.82
CA SER A 192 7.95 -4.59 -17.66
C SER A 192 7.12 -4.47 -16.38
N THR A 193 5.83 -4.81 -16.45
CA THR A 193 4.93 -4.88 -15.29
C THR A 193 4.90 -6.25 -14.63
N THR A 194 5.66 -7.22 -15.15
CA THR A 194 5.71 -8.58 -14.58
C THR A 194 6.38 -8.55 -13.20
N VAL A 195 5.76 -9.22 -12.23
CA VAL A 195 6.27 -9.34 -10.85
C VAL A 195 7.62 -10.05 -10.85
N ILE A 196 8.59 -9.51 -10.09
CA ILE A 196 9.87 -10.14 -9.79
C ILE A 196 9.76 -10.75 -8.37
N PRO A 197 9.40 -12.04 -8.24
CA PRO A 197 9.01 -12.62 -6.94
C PRO A 197 10.15 -12.68 -5.91
N ASN A 198 11.38 -12.59 -6.39
CA ASN A 198 12.61 -12.73 -5.62
C ASN A 198 13.43 -11.42 -5.59
N LEU A 199 12.80 -10.27 -5.86
CA LEU A 199 13.42 -8.97 -5.67
C LEU A 199 13.45 -8.60 -4.19
N ASN A 200 14.66 -8.54 -3.61
CA ASN A 200 14.88 -8.05 -2.25
C ASN A 200 15.46 -6.63 -2.29
N ALA A 201 14.58 -5.62 -2.33
CA ALA A 201 14.96 -4.21 -2.32
C ALA A 201 14.76 -3.62 -0.93
N GLN A 202 15.83 -3.11 -0.32
CA GLN A 202 15.77 -2.51 1.01
C GLN A 202 15.08 -1.13 1.02
N LEU A 203 15.16 -0.37 -0.08
CA LEU A 203 14.60 0.98 -0.17
C LEU A 203 13.53 1.06 -1.27
N HIS A 204 12.39 1.66 -0.98
CA HIS A 204 11.40 2.08 -1.98
C HIS A 204 11.21 3.60 -1.91
N GLY A 205 11.61 4.33 -2.96
CA GLY A 205 11.59 5.79 -2.94
C GLY A 205 12.52 6.42 -1.89
N GLY A 206 13.64 5.76 -1.58
CA GLY A 206 14.63 6.21 -0.60
C GLY A 206 14.26 5.97 0.87
N LYS A 207 13.16 5.27 1.15
CA LYS A 207 12.77 4.87 2.51
C LYS A 207 13.01 3.38 2.72
N SER A 208 13.60 3.02 3.86
CA SER A 208 13.74 1.63 4.28
C SER A 208 12.39 0.95 4.33
N ALA A 209 12.29 -0.21 3.69
CA ALA A 209 11.25 -1.16 4.03
C ALA A 209 11.37 -1.44 5.54
N PRO A 210 10.26 -1.41 6.28
CA PRO A 210 10.32 -1.69 7.69
C PRO A 210 10.86 -3.11 7.96
N SER A 211 11.47 -3.33 9.13
CA SER A 211 11.85 -4.70 9.51
C SER A 211 10.59 -5.53 9.72
N GLY A 212 10.41 -6.60 8.92
CA GLY A 212 9.26 -7.50 9.02
C GLY A 212 8.26 -7.35 7.87
N ASN A 213 6.97 -7.21 8.20
CA ASN A 213 5.91 -7.00 7.21
C ASN A 213 6.06 -5.64 6.48
N ILE A 214 5.35 -5.46 5.35
CA ILE A 214 5.31 -4.19 4.59
C ILE A 214 4.94 -3.01 5.48
N VAL A 215 4.09 -3.27 6.49
CA VAL A 215 3.99 -2.43 7.67
C VAL A 215 4.86 -3.04 8.76
N GLY A 216 5.97 -2.40 9.10
CA GLY A 216 6.94 -2.90 10.07
C GLY A 216 6.40 -3.27 11.44
N ASP A 217 7.19 -4.12 12.10
CA ASP A 217 6.81 -4.74 13.37
C ASP A 217 7.34 -3.95 14.59
N THR A 218 8.27 -3.00 14.42
CA THR A 218 8.93 -2.29 15.54
C THR A 218 8.92 -0.76 15.46
N ASP A 219 8.54 -0.18 14.32
CA ASP A 219 8.53 1.25 14.07
C ASP A 219 7.11 1.83 14.01
N SER A 220 6.97 3.10 14.40
CA SER A 220 5.71 3.83 14.26
C SER A 220 5.46 4.21 12.81
N GLN A 221 4.33 3.79 12.25
CA GLN A 221 3.97 4.06 10.86
C GLN A 221 2.65 4.81 10.74
N THR A 222 2.65 5.83 9.91
CA THR A 222 1.44 6.61 9.57
C THR A 222 0.83 6.07 8.28
N LEU A 223 -0.35 5.44 8.38
CA LEU A 223 -1.10 4.90 7.24
C LEU A 223 -2.20 5.87 6.79
N SER A 224 -1.86 6.83 5.94
CA SER A 224 -2.84 7.80 5.41
C SER A 224 -3.69 7.21 4.27
N SER A 225 -5.00 7.45 4.32
CA SER A 225 -5.98 7.06 3.29
C SER A 225 -5.93 5.57 2.92
N LYS A 226 -5.86 4.70 3.94
CA LYS A 226 -5.93 3.24 3.78
C LYS A 226 -7.20 2.71 4.41
N THR A 227 -7.76 1.68 3.78
CA THR A 227 -8.83 0.87 4.39
C THR A 227 -8.17 -0.29 5.12
N ILE A 228 -8.38 -0.39 6.43
CA ILE A 228 -7.94 -1.54 7.24
C ILE A 228 -9.19 -2.37 7.54
N SER A 229 -9.29 -3.57 6.96
CA SER A 229 -10.43 -4.46 7.15
C SER A 229 -10.26 -5.24 8.46
N SER A 230 -11.21 -5.11 9.38
CA SER A 230 -11.23 -5.81 10.67
C SER A 230 -9.96 -5.62 11.53
N PRO A 231 -9.55 -4.37 11.85
CA PRO A 231 -8.40 -4.14 12.71
C PRO A 231 -8.66 -4.69 14.13
N ALA A 232 -7.67 -5.39 14.69
CA ALA A 232 -7.63 -5.72 16.10
C ALA A 232 -6.65 -4.75 16.80
N PHE A 233 -7.12 -3.98 17.77
CA PHE A 233 -6.28 -3.10 18.58
C PHE A 233 -6.00 -3.80 19.92
N SER A 234 -4.73 -4.08 20.22
CA SER A 234 -4.31 -4.73 21.48
C SER A 234 -3.95 -3.73 22.59
N GLY A 235 -4.05 -2.42 22.32
CA GLY A 235 -3.75 -1.34 23.26
C GLY A 235 -4.75 -0.18 23.17
N THR A 236 -4.49 0.89 23.92
CA THR A 236 -5.36 2.08 23.96
C THR A 236 -5.33 2.83 22.64
N ALA A 237 -6.50 3.01 22.01
CA ALA A 237 -6.66 3.89 20.87
C ALA A 237 -6.60 5.36 21.33
N THR A 238 -5.50 6.06 21.06
CA THR A 238 -5.35 7.49 21.32
C THR A 238 -5.54 8.30 20.04
N GLY A 239 -6.72 8.89 19.87
CA GLY A 239 -7.01 9.79 18.75
C GLY A 239 -6.52 11.21 19.04
N THR A 240 -5.85 11.86 18.09
CA THR A 240 -5.19 13.16 18.32
C THR A 240 -6.12 14.38 18.24
N ALA A 241 -7.42 14.26 17.93
CA ALA A 241 -8.25 15.47 17.87
C ALA A 241 -9.77 15.33 17.98
N ASN A 242 -10.44 14.29 17.49
CA ASN A 242 -11.92 14.30 17.49
C ASN A 242 -12.46 12.88 17.38
N PHE A 243 -13.06 12.40 18.48
CA PHE A 243 -13.96 11.24 18.61
C PHE A 243 -13.57 9.93 17.94
N LEU A 244 -13.67 8.81 18.66
CA LEU A 244 -14.00 7.54 17.98
C LEU A 244 -15.40 7.74 17.37
N PRO A 245 -15.59 7.67 16.04
CA PRO A 245 -16.91 7.80 15.43
C PRO A 245 -17.89 6.89 16.14
N VAL A 246 -19.09 7.39 16.45
CA VAL A 246 -20.11 6.59 17.13
C VAL A 246 -20.42 5.30 16.37
N THR A 247 -20.29 5.29 15.04
CA THR A 247 -20.41 4.11 14.17
C THR A 247 -19.46 2.97 14.56
N LEU A 248 -18.36 3.26 15.25
CA LEU A 248 -17.39 2.30 15.77
C LEU A 248 -17.61 1.93 17.26
N LEU A 249 -18.60 2.53 17.92
CA LEU A 249 -19.02 2.21 19.29
C LEU A 249 -20.41 1.57 19.26
N ASN A 250 -20.50 0.29 19.63
CA ASN A 250 -21.76 -0.47 19.75
C ASN A 250 -22.76 -0.23 18.60
N SER A 251 -22.32 -0.53 17.37
CA SER A 251 -23.17 -0.42 16.18
C SER A 251 -23.73 0.98 15.88
N GLY A 252 -23.08 2.06 16.32
CA GLY A 252 -23.49 3.42 15.91
C GLY A 252 -24.41 4.16 16.86
N THR A 253 -24.70 3.63 18.04
CA THR A 253 -25.62 4.27 18.98
C THR A 253 -24.91 5.36 19.77
N SER A 254 -25.40 6.61 19.74
CA SER A 254 -24.84 7.70 20.57
C SER A 254 -25.38 7.65 21.99
N ALA A 255 -24.61 8.17 22.95
CA ALA A 255 -25.13 8.49 24.26
C ALA A 255 -26.26 9.52 24.17
N SER A 256 -27.19 9.48 25.12
CA SER A 256 -28.31 10.41 25.22
C SER A 256 -28.41 10.98 26.63
N SER A 257 -29.33 11.91 26.85
CA SER A 257 -29.66 12.41 28.20
C SER A 257 -30.15 11.32 29.14
N SER A 258 -30.60 10.17 28.61
CA SER A 258 -31.11 9.03 29.37
C SER A 258 -30.23 7.79 29.30
N THR A 259 -29.10 7.82 28.57
CA THR A 259 -28.23 6.64 28.43
C THR A 259 -26.76 7.00 28.23
N PHE A 260 -25.85 6.26 28.86
CA PHE A 260 -24.40 6.36 28.62
C PHE A 260 -23.77 4.98 28.35
N TRP A 261 -22.65 4.95 27.61
CA TRP A 261 -21.95 3.72 27.25
C TRP A 261 -20.99 3.31 28.36
N ARG A 262 -21.06 2.07 28.85
CA ARG A 262 -20.18 1.60 29.93
C ARG A 262 -18.84 1.03 29.45
N GLY A 263 -18.66 0.86 28.14
CA GLY A 263 -17.47 0.21 27.58
C GLY A 263 -17.51 -1.32 27.59
N ASP A 264 -18.50 -1.95 28.21
CA ASP A 264 -18.61 -3.40 28.40
C ASP A 264 -19.61 -4.10 27.46
N GLY A 265 -20.11 -3.40 26.44
CA GLY A 265 -21.15 -3.94 25.56
C GLY A 265 -22.56 -3.48 25.90
N THR A 266 -22.77 -2.72 26.98
CA THR A 266 -24.11 -2.29 27.41
C THR A 266 -24.26 -0.79 27.63
N TRP A 267 -25.44 -0.27 27.28
CA TRP A 267 -25.91 1.07 27.66
C TRP A 267 -26.50 1.03 29.07
N ALA A 268 -26.26 2.06 29.86
CA ALA A 268 -26.86 2.23 31.17
C ALA A 268 -27.67 3.54 31.23
N ALA A 269 -28.80 3.51 31.92
CA ALA A 269 -29.52 4.73 32.27
C ALA A 269 -28.87 5.40 33.50
N PRO A 270 -28.83 6.74 33.57
CA PRO A 270 -28.51 7.41 34.82
C PRO A 270 -29.56 7.00 35.86
N GLY A 271 -29.12 6.59 37.05
CA GLY A 271 -30.04 6.22 38.13
C GLY A 271 -30.95 7.41 38.45
N ALA A 272 -32.26 7.23 38.34
CA ALA A 272 -33.23 8.23 38.79
C ALA A 272 -33.18 8.26 40.32
N SER A 273 -32.55 9.28 40.90
CA SER A 273 -32.76 9.60 42.32
C SER A 273 -34.14 10.22 42.50
N GLY A 274 -35.20 9.43 42.26
CA GLY A 274 -36.50 9.72 42.85
C GLY A 274 -36.39 9.42 44.33
N VAL A 275 -36.62 10.42 45.19
CA VAL A 275 -36.72 10.18 46.62
C VAL A 275 -37.89 9.23 46.86
N SER A 276 -37.58 8.01 47.28
CA SER A 276 -38.54 7.04 47.79
C SER A 276 -39.20 7.65 49.02
N GLU A 277 -40.51 7.89 48.96
CA GLU A 277 -41.41 8.34 50.05
C GLU A 277 -40.82 9.38 51.03
N ALA A 278 -41.28 10.62 50.94
CA ALA A 278 -40.97 11.66 51.91
C ALA A 278 -42.13 11.91 52.87
N LEU A 279 -41.80 12.38 54.08
CA LEU A 279 -42.76 12.67 55.14
C LEU A 279 -42.77 14.17 55.43
N LEU A 280 -43.96 14.75 55.52
CA LEU A 280 -44.17 16.06 56.13
C LEU A 280 -44.85 15.86 57.47
N GLU A 281 -44.24 16.32 58.54
CA GLU A 281 -44.75 16.20 59.91
C GLU A 281 -45.16 17.56 60.47
N GLY A 282 -46.32 17.59 61.14
CA GLY A 282 -46.81 18.75 61.87
C GLY A 282 -47.37 18.33 63.21
N GLY A 283 -47.28 19.22 64.20
CA GLY A 283 -47.89 19.01 65.51
C GLY A 283 -48.47 20.32 66.02
N SER A 284 -49.56 20.22 66.77
CA SER A 284 -50.15 21.37 67.46
C SER A 284 -50.36 21.04 68.93
N THR A 285 -49.88 21.95 69.78
CA THR A 285 -50.12 21.99 71.23
C THR A 285 -51.18 23.03 71.60
N VAL A 286 -51.91 23.57 70.62
CA VAL A 286 -52.83 24.69 70.82
C VAL A 286 -54.19 24.19 71.30
N LEU A 287 -54.54 24.64 72.51
CA LEU A 287 -55.78 24.36 73.22
C LEU A 287 -56.95 25.20 72.69
N GLY A 288 -58.00 24.58 72.13
CA GLY A 288 -59.35 25.14 72.07
C GLY A 288 -59.59 26.21 71.00
N SER A 289 -60.43 25.88 70.03
CA SER A 289 -61.15 26.82 69.16
C SER A 289 -60.31 27.81 68.31
N GLN A 290 -59.17 27.43 67.74
CA GLN A 290 -58.51 28.25 66.70
C GLN A 290 -58.30 27.49 65.38
N VAL A 291 -58.89 28.03 64.32
CA VAL A 291 -58.66 27.66 62.91
C VAL A 291 -57.37 28.38 62.48
N GLY A 292 -56.41 27.64 61.92
CA GLY A 292 -55.10 28.21 61.58
C GLY A 292 -54.13 27.20 60.98
N GLU A 293 -53.11 27.71 60.33
CA GLU A 293 -51.99 26.95 59.75
C GLU A 293 -50.94 26.63 60.82
N PHE A 294 -50.34 25.45 60.76
CA PHE A 294 -49.36 24.94 61.71
C PHE A 294 -48.46 23.88 61.07
N GLY A 295 -47.38 23.52 61.78
CA GLY A 295 -46.40 22.53 61.31
C GLY A 295 -45.26 23.15 60.50
N ASN A 296 -44.45 22.29 59.89
CA ASN A 296 -43.36 22.71 59.03
C ASN A 296 -43.86 22.89 57.59
N MET A 297 -43.45 23.98 56.95
CA MET A 297 -43.76 24.25 55.55
C MET A 297 -42.85 23.40 54.63
N ALA A 298 -43.44 22.73 53.64
CA ALA A 298 -42.71 22.07 52.56
C ALA A 298 -42.86 22.82 51.23
N PHE A 299 -41.74 23.11 50.57
CA PHE A 299 -41.74 23.60 49.18
C PHE A 299 -41.33 22.46 48.25
N LEU A 300 -42.23 22.05 47.37
CA LEU A 300 -41.99 20.93 46.45
C LEU A 300 -41.56 21.46 45.09
N VAL A 301 -40.32 21.19 44.67
CA VAL A 301 -39.81 21.66 43.37
C VAL A 301 -40.47 20.91 42.20
N ASN A 302 -40.80 19.63 42.42
CA ASN A 302 -41.46 18.76 41.44
C ASN A 302 -42.86 18.39 41.94
N SER A 303 -43.68 17.83 41.05
CA SER A 303 -45.00 17.31 41.42
C SER A 303 -44.85 16.02 42.21
N HIS A 304 -45.66 15.87 43.25
CA HIS A 304 -45.72 14.65 44.05
C HIS A 304 -47.16 14.13 44.14
N THR A 305 -47.32 12.93 44.68
CA THR A 305 -48.61 12.34 45.00
C THR A 305 -48.68 12.12 46.51
N LEU A 306 -49.66 12.76 47.17
CA LEU A 306 -50.02 12.46 48.55
C LEU A 306 -50.59 11.05 48.60
N THR A 307 -49.96 10.18 49.39
CA THR A 307 -50.33 8.77 49.52
C THR A 307 -51.03 8.47 50.84
N ARG A 308 -50.87 9.30 51.88
CA ARG A 308 -51.54 9.09 53.18
C ARG A 308 -51.51 10.32 54.08
N LEU A 309 -52.54 10.49 54.89
CA LEU A 309 -52.57 11.39 56.06
C LEU A 309 -52.86 10.58 57.33
N LEU A 310 -52.04 10.80 58.35
CA LEU A 310 -52.15 10.14 59.65
C LEU A 310 -52.25 11.18 60.75
N LEU A 311 -53.33 11.14 61.53
CA LEU A 311 -53.54 11.96 62.72
C LEU A 311 -53.39 11.08 63.96
N SER A 312 -52.53 11.46 64.90
CA SER A 312 -52.30 10.74 66.16
C SER A 312 -52.34 11.70 67.34
N TYR A 313 -53.00 11.30 68.44
CA TYR A 313 -53.01 12.09 69.67
C TYR A 313 -51.81 11.75 70.56
N ILE A 314 -51.14 12.76 71.11
CA ILE A 314 -49.78 12.64 71.66
C ILE A 314 -49.73 11.96 73.06
N ALA A 315 -50.88 11.71 73.71
CA ALA A 315 -50.91 10.96 74.97
C ALA A 315 -52.22 10.15 75.18
N PRO A 316 -52.14 8.95 75.79
CA PRO A 316 -53.33 8.19 76.21
C PRO A 316 -54.13 8.98 77.26
N GLY A 317 -55.39 9.30 76.95
CA GLY A 317 -56.30 10.08 77.79
C GLY A 317 -56.55 11.50 77.26
N ASN A 318 -55.73 11.96 76.31
CA ASN A 318 -55.88 13.26 75.65
C ASN A 318 -56.53 13.11 74.26
N GLN A 319 -57.58 12.29 74.12
CA GLN A 319 -58.38 12.31 72.90
C GLN A 319 -59.47 13.37 73.01
N ALA A 320 -59.89 13.91 71.87
CA ALA A 320 -61.19 14.57 71.75
C ALA A 320 -62.27 13.60 72.24
N ASN A 321 -62.90 13.88 73.38
CA ASN A 321 -63.98 13.05 73.92
C ASN A 321 -65.17 13.92 74.33
N GLY A 322 -66.38 13.45 73.99
CA GLY A 322 -67.61 14.21 74.20
C GLY A 322 -67.75 15.46 73.32
N CYS A 323 -66.92 15.63 72.29
CA CYS A 323 -66.99 16.79 71.41
C CYS A 323 -68.30 16.82 70.63
N THR A 324 -68.96 17.98 70.62
CA THR A 324 -70.13 18.26 69.77
C THR A 324 -69.74 18.53 68.32
N THR A 325 -68.51 19.00 68.08
CA THR A 325 -67.90 19.18 66.75
C THR A 325 -66.50 18.60 66.76
N ASN A 326 -66.19 17.74 65.79
CA ASN A 326 -64.87 17.14 65.66
C ASN A 326 -63.91 18.08 64.92
N MET A 327 -62.63 18.02 65.27
CA MET A 327 -61.58 18.72 64.54
C MET A 327 -61.42 18.17 63.12
N VAL A 328 -61.21 19.05 62.14
CA VAL A 328 -60.81 18.68 60.78
C VAL A 328 -59.46 19.31 60.46
N VAL A 329 -58.47 18.48 60.15
CA VAL A 329 -57.13 18.90 59.78
C VAL A 329 -56.89 18.62 58.31
N ALA A 330 -56.39 19.62 57.59
CA ALA A 330 -56.03 19.51 56.18
C ALA A 330 -54.52 19.48 56.01
N LEU A 331 -54.03 18.73 55.02
CA LEU A 331 -52.85 19.16 54.29
C LEU A 331 -53.29 20.32 53.40
N TRP A 332 -52.70 21.47 53.64
CA TRP A 332 -53.09 22.76 53.10
C TRP A 332 -52.06 23.22 52.07
N ASP A 333 -52.53 23.57 50.89
CA ASP A 333 -51.73 24.28 49.90
C ASP A 333 -51.86 25.78 50.18
N SER A 334 -50.84 26.37 50.81
CA SER A 334 -50.83 27.79 51.14
C SER A 334 -50.58 28.67 49.92
N SER A 335 -50.08 28.10 48.82
CA SER A 335 -49.92 28.80 47.54
C SER A 335 -51.23 28.91 46.79
N ALA A 336 -52.07 27.86 46.82
CA ALA A 336 -53.40 27.85 46.21
C ALA A 336 -54.52 28.35 47.15
N GLY A 337 -54.28 28.38 48.46
CA GLY A 337 -55.28 28.72 49.46
C GLY A 337 -56.39 27.67 49.58
N SER A 338 -56.05 26.38 49.43
CA SER A 338 -57.02 25.27 49.40
C SER A 338 -56.51 24.01 50.11
N SER A 339 -57.42 23.21 50.65
CA SER A 339 -57.09 21.90 51.21
C SER A 339 -56.79 20.88 50.11
N VAL A 340 -55.64 20.21 50.19
CA VAL A 340 -55.25 19.09 49.31
C VAL A 340 -56.04 17.84 49.70
N SER A 341 -56.03 17.50 50.99
CA SER A 341 -56.81 16.42 51.57
C SER A 341 -57.01 16.70 53.07
N THR A 342 -58.03 16.08 53.68
CA THR A 342 -58.41 16.32 55.07
C THR A 342 -58.61 15.03 55.83
N VAL A 343 -58.27 15.04 57.11
CA VAL A 343 -58.61 13.99 58.07
C VAL A 343 -59.43 14.60 59.20
N THR A 344 -60.53 13.93 59.56
CA THR A 344 -61.44 14.36 60.64
C THR A 344 -61.15 13.53 61.88
N GLY A 345 -60.86 14.20 63.00
CA GLY A 345 -60.74 13.54 64.30
C GLY A 345 -62.04 12.82 64.67
N ALA A 346 -61.96 11.71 65.40
CA ALA A 346 -63.12 10.99 65.89
C ALA A 346 -63.13 10.96 67.43
N ASN A 347 -64.31 11.10 68.02
CA ASN A 347 -64.50 11.08 69.47
C ASN A 347 -63.98 9.76 70.07
N GLY A 348 -63.08 9.85 71.07
CA GLY A 348 -62.53 8.71 71.79
C GLY A 348 -61.54 7.85 71.00
N VAL A 349 -61.06 8.31 69.84
CA VAL A 349 -60.13 7.57 68.99
C VAL A 349 -58.73 8.18 69.07
N ASN A 350 -57.70 7.36 69.31
CA ASN A 350 -56.31 7.81 69.43
C ASN A 350 -55.61 8.09 68.09
N PHE A 351 -56.10 7.49 67.02
CA PHE A 351 -55.42 7.46 65.73
C PHE A 351 -56.45 7.45 64.60
N VAL A 352 -56.29 8.35 63.65
CA VAL A 352 -57.12 8.43 62.43
C VAL A 352 -56.21 8.37 61.21
N ASP A 353 -56.58 7.51 60.29
CA ASP A 353 -55.87 7.28 59.03
C ASP A 353 -56.80 7.60 57.87
N SER A 354 -56.31 8.34 56.88
CA SER A 354 -57.05 8.61 55.65
C SER A 354 -57.21 7.36 54.78
N GLY A 355 -56.43 6.30 55.05
CA GLY A 355 -56.21 5.21 54.11
C GLY A 355 -55.31 5.64 52.95
N ALA A 356 -55.18 4.78 51.94
CA ALA A 356 -54.41 5.08 50.75
C ALA A 356 -55.06 6.22 49.95
N LEU A 357 -54.27 7.24 49.65
CA LEU A 357 -54.62 8.39 48.83
C LEU A 357 -53.86 8.33 47.50
N SER A 358 -54.41 9.02 46.51
CA SER A 358 -53.73 9.31 45.25
C SER A 358 -54.13 10.72 44.83
N VAL A 359 -53.66 11.71 45.61
CA VAL A 359 -54.00 13.12 45.41
C VAL A 359 -52.75 13.87 44.95
N SER A 360 -52.87 14.62 43.86
CA SER A 360 -51.75 15.36 43.30
C SER A 360 -51.35 16.53 44.20
N MET A 361 -50.05 16.70 44.40
CA MET A 361 -49.42 17.85 45.02
C MET A 361 -48.63 18.61 43.94
N THR A 362 -49.07 19.83 43.64
CA THR A 362 -48.55 20.65 42.54
C THR A 362 -47.08 21.05 42.74
N ALA A 363 -46.28 20.93 41.69
CA ALA A 363 -44.90 21.42 41.66
C ALA A 363 -44.84 22.95 41.88
N GLY A 364 -43.84 23.42 42.60
CA GLY A 364 -43.62 24.83 42.91
C GLY A 364 -44.56 25.42 43.96
N HIS A 365 -45.39 24.61 44.61
CA HIS A 365 -46.31 25.06 45.66
C HIS A 365 -45.73 24.85 47.06
N ARG A 366 -46.30 25.57 48.03
CA ARG A 366 -46.00 25.46 49.47
C ARG A 366 -47.13 24.72 50.16
N PHE A 367 -46.76 23.70 50.94
CA PHE A 367 -47.67 22.85 51.68
C PHE A 367 -47.42 22.93 53.18
N ASP A 368 -48.50 23.02 53.96
CA ASP A 368 -48.54 23.09 55.42
C ASP A 368 -49.70 22.24 55.96
N PHE A 369 -49.87 22.20 57.28
CA PHE A 369 -51.11 21.69 57.87
C PHE A 369 -52.00 22.83 58.33
N LYS A 370 -53.32 22.62 58.29
CA LYS A 370 -54.30 23.61 58.72
C LYS A 370 -55.46 22.99 59.46
N ILE A 371 -55.79 23.51 60.64
CA ILE A 371 -57.06 23.20 61.30
C ILE A 371 -58.12 23.98 60.53
N THR A 372 -58.96 23.28 59.78
CA THR A 372 -60.03 23.87 58.95
C THR A 372 -61.34 23.96 59.69
N THR A 373 -61.57 23.05 60.64
CA THR A 373 -62.68 23.09 61.60
C THR A 373 -62.11 22.82 62.98
N ALA A 374 -62.28 23.75 63.91
CA ALA A 374 -61.87 23.56 65.29
C ALA A 374 -62.87 22.66 66.03
N GLU A 375 -62.37 21.85 66.96
CA GLU A 375 -63.25 21.07 67.83
C GLU A 375 -64.01 21.96 68.81
N ALA A 376 -65.23 21.55 69.18
CA ALA A 376 -66.10 22.31 70.07
C ALA A 376 -66.91 21.41 71.02
N GLY A 377 -67.15 21.88 72.24
CA GLY A 377 -67.93 21.18 73.25
C GLY A 377 -67.25 19.92 73.83
N CYS A 378 -65.93 19.83 73.72
CA CYS A 378 -65.15 18.69 74.21
C CYS A 378 -64.97 18.72 75.73
N GLY A 379 -64.95 17.55 76.37
CA GLY A 379 -64.62 17.42 77.80
C GLY A 379 -63.12 17.61 78.10
N THR A 380 -62.27 17.34 77.10
CA THR A 380 -60.82 17.51 77.13
C THR A 380 -60.34 18.01 75.77
N ILE A 381 -59.36 18.92 75.77
CA ILE A 381 -58.78 19.47 74.54
C ILE A 381 -57.47 18.70 74.24
N PRO A 382 -57.42 17.92 73.15
CA PRO A 382 -56.28 17.07 72.81
C PRO A 382 -55.08 17.81 72.19
N ASN A 383 -53.87 17.27 72.43
CA ASN A 383 -52.67 17.57 71.63
C ASN A 383 -52.52 16.49 70.55
N PHE A 384 -52.16 16.88 69.33
CA PHE A 384 -52.07 15.95 68.22
C PHE A 384 -50.85 16.19 67.31
N GLN A 385 -50.45 15.13 66.63
CA GLN A 385 -49.49 15.12 65.54
C GLN A 385 -50.18 14.66 64.26
N ILE A 386 -49.77 15.21 63.13
CA ILE A 386 -50.20 14.80 61.80
C ILE A 386 -48.99 14.54 60.91
N VAL A 387 -49.09 13.51 60.06
CA VAL A 387 -48.06 13.13 59.10
C VAL A 387 -48.69 12.99 57.72
N ALA A 388 -48.09 13.61 56.72
CA ALA A 388 -48.41 13.42 55.30
C ALA A 388 -47.28 12.65 54.62
N THR A 389 -47.61 11.53 54.00
CA THR A 389 -46.66 10.75 53.19
C THR A 389 -46.88 11.06 51.72
N TYR A 390 -45.82 11.38 50.99
CA TYR A 390 -45.90 11.70 49.56
C TYR A 390 -44.72 11.14 48.78
N GLN A 391 -44.92 10.90 47.48
CA GLN A 391 -43.90 10.38 46.55
C GLN A 391 -43.87 11.15 45.23
#